data_AF-A0A8S9WAG9-F1
#
_entry.id   AF-A0A8S9WAG9-F1
#
_cell.length_a   1.000
_cell.length_b   1.000
_cell.length_c   1.000
_cell.angle_alpha   90.00
_cell.angle_beta   90.00
_cell.angle_gamma   90.00
#
_symmetry.space_group_name_H-M   'P 1'
#
loop_
_entity.id
_entity.type
_entity.pdbx_description
1 polymer ?
#
loop_
_entity_poly.entity_id
_entity_poly.type
_entity_poly.pdbx_seq_one_letter_code
_entity_poly.pdbx_strand_id
1 'polypeptide(L)'
;MENAKLQKILSTYLKELHEIYSGGSFREESFYPALKTLFEESSHVLSVDENAKALVLPKRTEVGIPDFLIRKDGEIIGHIEAKKQDSSLHAVEVSEQLKRYR
;
A
#
# COMPACT_ATOMS: atom_id res chain seq x y z
N MET A 1 23.78 2.90 4.95
CA MET A 1 23.02 1.80 5.60
C MET A 1 21.57 1.78 5.17
N GLU A 2 20.88 2.92 5.13
CA GLU A 2 19.47 3.03 4.68
C GLU A 2 19.23 2.50 3.27
N ASN A 3 20.07 2.87 2.29
CA ASN A 3 19.94 2.35 0.92
C ASN A 3 19.95 0.81 0.84
N ALA A 4 20.81 0.14 1.62
CA ALA A 4 20.86 -1.33 1.65
C ALA A 4 19.61 -1.93 2.31
N LYS A 5 19.06 -1.27 3.35
CA LYS A 5 17.79 -1.66 3.97
C LYS A 5 16.63 -1.49 2.99
N LEU A 6 16.55 -0.35 2.31
CA LEU A 6 15.51 -0.07 1.32
C LEU A 6 15.58 -1.05 0.15
N GLN A 7 16.78 -1.35 -0.36
CA GLN A 7 16.97 -2.37 -1.39
C GLN A 7 16.48 -3.75 -0.92
N LYS A 8 16.75 -4.12 0.33
CA LYS A 8 16.24 -5.37 0.90
C LYS A 8 14.71 -5.37 0.98
N ILE A 9 14.09 -4.29 1.45
CA ILE A 9 12.63 -4.16 1.54
C ILE A 9 11.99 -4.32 0.15
N LEU A 10 12.50 -3.59 -0.85
CA LEU A 10 12.03 -3.67 -2.23
C LEU A 10 12.23 -5.07 -2.83
N SER A 11 13.36 -5.71 -2.54
CA SER A 11 13.62 -7.08 -3.03
C SER A 11 12.66 -8.09 -2.41
N THR A 12 12.36 -7.98 -1.12
CA THR A 12 11.34 -8.81 -0.45
C THR A 12 9.97 -8.59 -1.08
N TYR A 13 9.57 -7.33 -1.25
CA TYR A 13 8.29 -6.98 -1.87
C TYR A 13 8.14 -7.59 -3.27
N LEU A 14 9.14 -7.39 -4.15
CA LEU A 14 9.11 -7.92 -5.51
C LEU A 14 9.10 -9.46 -5.53
N LYS A 15 9.80 -10.10 -4.59
CA LYS A 15 9.80 -11.56 -4.45
C LYS A 15 8.40 -12.07 -4.08
N GLU A 16 7.76 -11.47 -3.07
CA GLU A 16 6.40 -11.84 -2.66
C GLU A 16 5.38 -11.63 -3.79
N LEU A 17 5.48 -10.50 -4.52
CA LEU A 17 4.64 -10.27 -5.71
C LEU A 17 4.82 -11.39 -6.74
N HIS A 18 6.06 -11.76 -7.04
CA HIS A 18 6.36 -12.79 -8.03
C HIS A 18 5.83 -14.16 -7.59
N GLU A 19 5.96 -14.52 -6.32
CA GLU A 19 5.44 -15.78 -5.77
C GLU A 19 3.91 -15.85 -5.88
N ILE A 20 3.20 -14.79 -5.48
CA ILE A 20 1.74 -14.70 -5.59
C ILE A 20 1.30 -14.80 -7.07
N TYR A 21 1.95 -14.02 -7.93
CA TYR A 21 1.60 -13.96 -9.35
C TYR A 21 1.84 -15.29 -10.06
N SER A 22 3.00 -15.92 -9.82
CA SER A 22 3.37 -17.19 -10.45
C SER A 22 2.50 -18.36 -9.99
N GLY A 23 1.90 -18.26 -8.79
CA GLY A 23 0.90 -19.23 -8.32
C GLY A 23 -0.40 -19.24 -9.13
N GLY A 24 -0.67 -18.20 -9.94
CA GLY A 24 -1.77 -18.15 -10.92
C GLY A 24 -3.20 -18.07 -10.33
N SER A 25 -3.38 -18.29 -9.03
CA SER A 25 -4.66 -18.22 -8.34
C SER A 25 -4.66 -17.08 -7.31
N PHE A 26 -4.67 -15.84 -7.79
CA PHE A 26 -4.68 -14.63 -6.96
C PHE A 26 -5.87 -13.72 -7.29
N ARG A 27 -6.21 -12.85 -6.33
CA ARG A 27 -7.01 -11.65 -6.55
C ARG A 27 -6.15 -10.42 -6.21
N GLU A 28 -6.69 -9.23 -6.41
CA GLU A 28 -5.95 -7.99 -6.10
C GLU A 28 -5.52 -7.95 -4.63
N GLU A 29 -6.40 -8.37 -3.74
CA GLU A 29 -6.20 -8.40 -2.29
C GLU A 29 -5.12 -9.40 -1.86
N SER A 30 -4.79 -10.38 -2.71
CA SER A 30 -3.70 -11.32 -2.45
C SER A 30 -2.35 -10.61 -2.29
N PHE A 31 -2.19 -9.43 -2.91
CA PHE A 31 -0.96 -8.64 -2.84
C PHE A 31 -0.93 -7.65 -1.67
N TYR A 32 -2.05 -7.47 -0.96
CA TYR A 32 -2.16 -6.44 0.10
C TYR A 32 -1.20 -6.65 1.27
N PRO A 33 -0.94 -7.89 1.74
CA PRO A 33 0.05 -8.11 2.80
C PRO A 33 1.46 -7.64 2.39
N ALA A 34 1.90 -7.94 1.17
CA ALA A 34 3.21 -7.52 0.66
C ALA A 34 3.31 -5.99 0.57
N LEU A 35 2.25 -5.35 0.07
CA LEU A 35 2.19 -3.89 -0.05
C LEU A 35 2.14 -3.19 1.32
N LYS A 36 1.41 -3.75 2.29
CA LYS A 36 1.41 -3.28 3.68
C LYS A 36 2.82 -3.31 4.27
N THR A 37 3.51 -4.43 4.14
CA THR A 37 4.88 -4.59 4.65
C THR A 37 5.83 -3.59 4.00
N LEU A 38 5.74 -3.39 2.68
CA LEU A 38 6.53 -2.38 1.98
C LEU A 38 6.37 -0.99 2.61
N PHE A 39 5.14 -0.53 2.85
CA PHE A 39 4.90 0.81 3.40
C PHE A 39 5.41 0.97 4.82
N GLU A 40 5.11 0.01 5.70
CA GLU A 40 5.50 0.11 7.12
C GLU A 40 7.02 0.01 7.27
N GLU A 41 7.68 -0.94 6.59
CA GLU A 41 9.13 -1.07 6.65
C GLU A 41 9.84 0.12 5.99
N SER A 42 9.29 0.66 4.90
CA SER A 42 9.87 1.85 4.26
C SER A 42 9.73 3.09 5.13
N SER A 43 8.64 3.27 5.88
CA SER A 43 8.49 4.43 6.78
C SER A 43 9.56 4.43 7.87
N HIS A 44 9.88 3.26 8.43
CA HIS A 44 10.95 3.11 9.42
C HIS A 44 12.35 3.42 8.86
N VAL A 45 12.57 3.29 7.55
CA VAL A 45 13.86 3.56 6.90
C VAL A 45 13.96 5.01 6.40
N LEU A 46 12.86 5.57 5.89
CA LEU A 46 12.83 6.90 5.27
C LEU A 46 12.57 8.01 6.27
N SER A 47 11.98 7.71 7.42
CA SER A 47 11.68 8.67 8.48
C SER A 47 12.33 8.22 9.78
N VAL A 48 13.07 9.12 10.42
CA VAL A 48 13.86 8.82 11.63
C VAL A 48 12.97 8.62 12.86
N ASP A 49 11.71 9.10 12.83
CA ASP A 49 10.84 9.18 14.01
C ASP A 49 9.39 8.70 13.80
N GLU A 50 9.05 8.04 12.68
CA GLU A 50 7.64 7.85 12.31
C GLU A 50 7.25 6.40 12.00
N ASN A 51 6.32 5.85 12.80
CA ASN A 51 5.75 4.51 12.63
C ASN A 51 4.42 4.59 11.89
N ALA A 52 4.45 4.94 10.60
CA ALA A 52 3.25 4.86 9.78
C ALA A 52 2.71 3.42 9.81
N LYS A 53 1.40 3.26 9.99
CA LYS A 53 0.70 1.98 9.99
C LYS A 53 -0.36 1.97 8.90
N ALA A 54 -0.42 0.88 8.16
CA ALA A 54 -1.39 0.70 7.10
C ALA A 54 -2.47 -0.28 7.54
N LEU A 55 -3.70 0.21 7.69
CA LEU A 55 -4.87 -0.63 7.93
C LEU A 55 -5.44 -1.08 6.58
N VAL A 56 -5.38 -2.37 6.31
CA VAL A 56 -5.93 -3.01 5.11
C VAL A 56 -7.44 -3.20 5.27
N LEU A 57 -8.20 -2.89 4.21
CA LEU A 57 -9.66 -3.03 4.14
C LEU A 57 -10.37 -2.47 5.39
N PRO A 58 -10.17 -1.19 5.72
CA PRO A 58 -10.82 -0.55 6.85
C PRO A 58 -12.35 -0.64 6.73
N LYS A 59 -13.03 -0.53 7.87
CA LYS A 59 -14.47 -0.23 7.87
C LYS A 59 -14.72 1.09 7.13
N ARG A 60 -15.95 1.24 6.62
CA ARG A 60 -16.40 2.45 5.94
C ARG A 60 -16.01 3.71 6.71
N THR A 61 -15.32 4.62 6.03
CA THR A 61 -14.92 5.94 6.50
C THR A 61 -15.90 6.99 5.97
N GLU A 62 -15.74 8.23 6.43
CA GLU A 62 -16.52 9.38 5.93
C GLU A 62 -16.32 9.60 4.42
N VAL A 63 -15.12 9.31 3.92
CA VAL A 63 -14.74 9.53 2.51
C VAL A 63 -14.98 8.32 1.60
N GLY A 64 -15.22 7.13 2.17
CA GLY A 64 -15.55 5.91 1.42
C GLY A 64 -15.00 4.64 2.04
N ILE A 65 -14.61 3.66 1.20
CA ILE A 65 -13.99 2.40 1.63
C ILE A 65 -12.69 2.24 0.84
N PRO A 66 -11.58 2.85 1.29
CA PRO A 66 -10.30 2.72 0.60
C PRO A 66 -9.71 1.32 0.84
N ASP A 67 -8.81 0.87 -0.02
CA ASP A 67 -8.08 -0.39 0.20
C ASP A 67 -7.17 -0.32 1.42
N PHE A 68 -6.51 0.82 1.63
CA PHE A 68 -5.69 1.08 2.81
C PHE A 68 -6.01 2.44 3.40
N LEU A 69 -5.99 2.49 4.74
CA LEU A 69 -6.01 3.72 5.52
C LEU A 69 -4.69 3.82 6.28
N ILE A 70 -3.96 4.91 6.05
CA ILE A 70 -2.64 5.14 6.64
C ILE A 70 -2.80 6.00 7.89
N ARG A 71 -2.25 5.52 9.00
CA ARG A 71 -2.20 6.25 10.26
C ARG A 71 -0.77 6.55 10.67
N LYS A 72 -0.60 7.69 11.33
CA LYS A 72 0.60 8.05 12.06
C LYS A 72 0.18 8.64 13.39
N ASP A 73 0.73 8.11 14.49
CA ASP A 73 0.43 8.56 15.86
C ASP A 73 -1.07 8.62 16.20
N GLY A 74 -1.85 7.72 15.60
CA GLY A 74 -3.30 7.62 15.77
C GLY A 74 -4.12 8.47 14.80
N GLU A 75 -3.51 9.45 14.12
CA GLU A 75 -4.17 10.29 13.13
C GLU A 75 -4.17 9.66 11.74
N ILE A 76 -5.22 9.92 10.95
CA ILE A 76 -5.31 9.49 9.56
C ILE A 76 -4.55 10.50 8.71
N ILE A 77 -3.49 10.04 8.03
CA ILE A 77 -2.64 10.89 7.19
C ILE A 77 -2.80 10.62 5.70
N GLY A 78 -3.58 9.59 5.33
CA GLY A 78 -3.85 9.30 3.93
C GLY A 78 -4.61 8.00 3.69
N HIS A 79 -4.96 7.81 2.44
CA HIS A 79 -5.65 6.63 1.93
C HIS A 79 -4.90 6.13 0.69
N ILE A 80 -4.88 4.82 0.48
CA ILE A 80 -4.28 4.21 -0.72
C ILE A 80 -5.33 3.32 -1.35
N GLU A 81 -5.45 3.44 -2.67
CA GLU A 81 -6.23 2.55 -3.51
C GLU A 81 -5.26 1.70 -4.33
N ALA A 82 -5.40 0.39 -4.23
CA ALA A 82 -4.63 -0.56 -5.02
C ALA A 82 -5.34 -0.84 -6.35
N LYS A 83 -4.56 -1.35 -7.31
CA LYS A 83 -5.06 -1.80 -8.60
C LYS A 83 -4.24 -3.01 -9.06
N LYS A 84 -4.87 -3.90 -9.84
CA LYS A 84 -4.16 -4.94 -10.59
C LYS A 84 -3.10 -4.34 -11.50
N GLN A 85 -2.05 -5.12 -11.75
CA GLN A 85 -0.85 -4.74 -12.49
C GLN A 85 -1.15 -4.19 -13.90
N ASP A 86 -2.21 -4.68 -14.56
CA ASP A 86 -2.59 -4.26 -15.91
C ASP A 86 -3.53 -3.03 -15.95
N SER A 87 -3.80 -2.41 -14.81
CA SER A 87 -4.72 -1.27 -14.72
C SER A 87 -4.04 0.04 -15.12
N SER A 88 -4.74 0.87 -15.89
CA SER A 88 -4.26 2.23 -16.21
C SER A 88 -4.41 3.16 -15.00
N LEU A 89 -3.29 3.53 -14.36
CA LEU A 89 -3.30 4.46 -13.24
C LEU A 89 -3.77 5.87 -13.65
N HIS A 90 -3.55 6.28 -14.90
CA HIS A 90 -4.03 7.58 -15.39
C HIS A 90 -5.57 7.65 -15.43
N ALA A 91 -6.22 6.57 -15.88
CA ALA A 91 -7.68 6.48 -15.85
C ALA A 91 -8.22 6.46 -14.40
N VAL A 92 -7.49 5.81 -13.49
CA VAL A 92 -7.85 5.71 -12.07
C VAL A 92 -7.72 7.06 -11.37
N GLU A 93 -6.67 7.83 -11.65
CA GLU A 93 -6.39 9.14 -11.03
C GLU A 93 -7.57 10.13 -11.13
N VAL A 94 -8.28 10.11 -12.26
CA VAL A 94 -9.42 11.02 -12.53
C VAL A 94 -10.76 10.47 -12.05
N SER A 95 -10.77 9.30 -11.40
CA SER A 95 -12.00 8.65 -10.93
C SER A 95 -12.66 9.42 -9.77
N GLU A 96 -13.98 9.30 -9.67
CA GLU A 96 -14.75 9.90 -8.56
C GLU A 96 -14.35 9.35 -7.19
N GLN A 97 -13.83 8.12 -7.12
CA GLN A 97 -13.33 7.55 -5.87
C GLN A 97 -12.12 8.32 -5.36
N LEU A 98 -11.12 8.55 -6.19
CA LEU A 98 -9.93 9.31 -5.79
C LEU A 98 -10.23 10.79 -5.55
N LYS A 99 -11.21 11.38 -6.25
CA LYS A 99 -11.68 12.74 -5.95
C LYS A 99 -12.28 12.86 -4.54
N ARG A 100 -12.95 11.82 -4.03
CA ARG A 100 -13.50 11.82 -2.66
C ARG A 100 -12.44 11.67 -1.55
N TYR A 101 -11.27 11.12 -1.86
CA TYR A 101 -10.18 10.91 -0.90
C TYR A 101 -9.20 12.08 -0.78
N ARG A 102 -9.34 13.09 -1.65
CA ARG A 102 -8.56 14.34 -1.62
C ARG A 102 -9.08 15.33 -0.58
#